data_AF-A0A0H5PX95-F1
#
_entry.id   AF-A0A0H5PX95-F1
#
_cell.length_a   1.000
_cell.length_b   1.000
_cell.length_c   1.000
_cell.angle_alpha   90.00
_cell.angle_beta   90.00
_cell.angle_gamma   90.00
#
_symmetry.space_group_name_H-M   'P 1'
#
loop_
_entity.id
_entity.type
_entity.pdbx_description
1 polymer ?
#
loop_
_entity_poly.entity_id
_entity_poly.type
_entity_poly.pdbx_seq_one_letter_code
_entity_poly.pdbx_strand_id
1 'polypeptide(L)'
;MANTVEYYLSKGFDRKTAEYFAAGKKRITGVVPNNDFTLTISFDNGEKRLYDMRPLLKKGTVFEPFIKLENFRRVYVDDTHCIAWDIDPNIDSDKVWSNKVDLCPDGCYIDSVPVGGALGA
;
A
#
# COMPACT_ATOMS: atom_id res chain seq x y z
N MET A 1 12.25 -17.57 19.12
CA MET A 1 12.84 -17.16 17.83
C MET A 1 11.88 -16.15 17.22
N ALA A 2 12.19 -14.85 17.25
CA ALA A 2 11.49 -13.91 16.38
C ALA A 2 11.83 -14.31 14.92
N ASN A 3 10.92 -14.09 13.98
CA ASN A 3 11.08 -14.41 12.55
C ASN A 3 10.69 -15.85 12.10
N THR A 4 9.91 -16.60 12.89
CA THR A 4 9.26 -17.81 12.36
C THR A 4 7.76 -17.60 12.25
N VAL A 5 7.12 -18.33 11.36
CA VAL A 5 5.66 -18.27 11.19
C VAL A 5 4.97 -18.69 12.49
N GLU A 6 5.47 -19.73 13.15
CA GLU A 6 4.98 -20.24 14.45
C GLU A 6 5.06 -19.17 15.54
N TYR A 7 6.13 -18.37 15.54
CA TYR A 7 6.26 -17.27 16.48
C TYR A 7 5.14 -16.25 16.28
N TYR A 8 4.89 -15.78 15.06
CA TYR A 8 3.84 -14.79 14.81
C TYR A 8 2.43 -15.36 15.03
N LEU A 9 2.18 -16.61 14.65
CA LEU A 9 0.94 -17.29 14.99
C LEU A 9 0.73 -17.37 16.51
N SER A 10 1.77 -17.68 17.29
CA SER A 10 1.68 -17.69 18.76
C SER A 10 1.38 -16.31 19.36
N LYS A 11 1.57 -15.23 18.60
CA LYS A 11 1.24 -13.85 18.99
C LYS A 11 -0.15 -13.40 18.51
N GLY A 12 -0.91 -14.29 17.87
CA GLY A 12 -2.29 -14.03 17.43
C GLY A 12 -2.41 -13.40 16.04
N PHE A 13 -1.33 -13.37 15.26
CA PHE A 13 -1.39 -12.95 13.86
C PHE A 13 -2.10 -14.03 13.02
N ASP A 14 -2.83 -13.62 11.99
CA ASP A 14 -3.32 -14.55 10.98
C ASP A 14 -2.14 -15.13 10.16
N ARG A 15 -2.39 -16.24 9.47
CA ARG A 15 -1.35 -16.97 8.72
C ARG A 15 -0.64 -16.09 7.68
N LYS A 16 -1.39 -15.27 6.94
CA LYS A 16 -0.86 -14.47 5.84
C LYS A 16 0.07 -13.38 6.38
N THR A 17 -0.34 -12.72 7.46
CA THR A 17 0.49 -11.73 8.14
C THR A 17 1.70 -12.36 8.82
N ALA A 18 1.55 -13.56 9.41
CA ALA A 18 2.65 -14.31 10.00
C ALA A 18 3.71 -14.71 8.97
N GLU A 19 3.30 -15.18 7.80
CA GLU A 19 4.19 -15.51 6.67
C GLU A 19 4.94 -14.27 6.17
N TYR A 20 4.24 -13.14 6.03
CA TYR A 20 4.86 -11.87 5.63
C TYR A 20 5.98 -11.45 6.57
N PHE A 21 5.72 -11.39 7.88
CA PHE A 21 6.74 -10.95 8.83
C PHE A 21 7.88 -11.97 9.00
N ALA A 22 7.60 -13.27 8.89
CA ALA A 22 8.64 -14.30 8.89
C ALA A 22 9.54 -14.21 7.64
N ALA A 23 9.00 -13.82 6.48
CA ALA A 23 9.73 -13.63 5.23
C ALA A 23 10.45 -12.26 5.13
N GLY A 24 10.31 -11.41 6.15
CA GLY A 24 10.87 -10.06 6.21
C GLY A 24 10.05 -9.02 5.44
N LYS A 25 9.96 -7.82 6.00
CA LYS A 25 9.19 -6.70 5.44
C LYS A 25 9.64 -6.35 4.02
N LYS A 26 8.70 -5.90 3.18
CA LYS A 26 8.96 -5.46 1.81
C LYS A 26 8.81 -3.95 1.72
N ARG A 27 9.75 -3.30 1.04
CA ARG A 27 9.76 -1.85 0.89
C ARG A 27 9.14 -1.47 -0.45
N ILE A 28 8.26 -0.48 -0.44
CA ILE A 28 7.65 0.05 -1.67
C ILE A 28 8.68 0.90 -2.41
N THR A 29 8.87 0.61 -3.69
CA THR A 29 9.82 1.31 -4.58
C THR A 29 9.12 2.09 -5.69
N GLY A 30 7.83 1.85 -5.91
CA GLY A 30 7.06 2.59 -6.90
C GLY A 30 5.57 2.27 -6.82
N VAL A 31 4.77 3.17 -7.38
CA VAL A 31 3.31 3.02 -7.46
C VAL A 31 2.82 3.59 -8.79
N VAL A 32 1.90 2.88 -9.43
CA VAL A 32 1.20 3.33 -10.64
C VAL A 32 -0.30 3.24 -10.39
N PRO A 33 -1.05 4.35 -10.50
CA PRO A 33 -2.51 4.32 -10.39
C PRO A 33 -3.15 3.80 -11.67
N ASN A 34 -4.15 2.93 -11.52
CA ASN A 34 -4.96 2.43 -12.63
C ASN A 34 -6.31 3.17 -12.70
N ASN A 35 -6.97 3.08 -13.85
CA ASN A 35 -8.24 3.80 -14.10
C ASN A 35 -9.47 3.18 -13.40
N ASP A 36 -9.29 2.05 -12.73
CA ASP A 36 -10.32 1.29 -12.00
C ASP A 36 -10.18 1.41 -10.48
N PHE A 37 -9.42 2.40 -10.00
CA PHE A 37 -9.07 2.61 -8.59
C PHE A 37 -8.25 1.47 -7.97
N THR A 38 -7.50 0.73 -8.78
CA THR A 38 -6.43 -0.14 -8.28
C THR A 38 -5.07 0.55 -8.38
N LEU A 39 -4.11 0.06 -7.62
CA LEU A 39 -2.71 0.49 -7.65
C LEU A 39 -1.83 -0.69 -8.04
N THR A 40 -0.94 -0.49 -8.98
CA THR A 40 0.17 -1.41 -9.22
C THR A 40 1.38 -0.94 -8.43
N ILE A 41 1.71 -1.68 -7.38
CA ILE A 41 2.77 -1.37 -6.41
C ILE A 41 4.00 -2.21 -6.76
N SER A 42 5.17 -1.58 -6.80
CA SER A 42 6.46 -2.24 -6.97
C SER A 42 7.18 -2.32 -5.64
N PHE A 43 7.80 -3.47 -5.35
CA PHE A 43 8.54 -3.73 -4.11
C PHE A 43 10.03 -3.93 -4.38
N ASP A 44 10.85 -3.78 -3.34
CA ASP A 44 12.31 -3.91 -3.40
C ASP A 44 12.82 -5.31 -3.70
N ASN A 45 11.98 -6.34 -3.55
CA ASN A 45 12.27 -7.71 -3.98
C ASN A 45 11.92 -7.97 -5.46
N GLY A 46 11.52 -6.95 -6.21
CA GLY A 46 11.15 -7.06 -7.63
C GLY A 46 9.70 -7.49 -7.87
N GLU A 47 8.92 -7.80 -6.83
CA GLU A 47 7.50 -8.10 -7.00
C GLU A 47 6.73 -6.85 -7.43
N LYS A 48 5.73 -7.10 -8.30
CA LYS A 48 4.65 -6.15 -8.57
C LYS A 48 3.36 -6.73 -8.05
N ARG A 49 2.57 -5.92 -7.36
CA ARG A 49 1.31 -6.36 -6.75
C ARG A 49 0.19 -5.36 -7.03
N LEU A 50 -1.02 -5.86 -7.20
CA LEU A 50 -2.24 -5.08 -7.45
C LEU A 50 -2.98 -4.90 -6.13
N TYR A 51 -3.16 -3.65 -5.72
CA TYR A 51 -3.91 -3.28 -4.52
C TYR A 51 -5.23 -2.63 -4.92
N ASP A 52 -6.34 -3.07 -4.33
CA ASP A 52 -7.67 -2.53 -4.62
C ASP A 52 -8.05 -1.46 -3.59
N MET A 53 -8.16 -0.19 -4.03
CA MET A 53 -8.52 0.93 -3.16
C MET A 53 -10.03 1.12 -3.00
N ARG A 54 -10.86 0.49 -3.85
CA ARG A 54 -12.32 0.68 -3.84
C ARG A 54 -12.97 0.45 -2.46
N PRO A 55 -12.53 -0.52 -1.62
CA PRO A 55 -13.08 -0.68 -0.27
C PRO A 55 -12.85 0.52 0.66
N LEU A 56 -11.82 1.35 0.41
CA LEU A 56 -11.43 2.50 1.22
C LEU A 56 -12.05 3.82 0.73
N LEU A 57 -12.33 3.92 -0.58
CA LEU A 57 -12.88 5.08 -1.27
C LEU A 57 -14.38 5.27 -0.96
N LYS A 58 -14.68 5.75 0.25
CA LYS A 58 -16.05 5.94 0.76
C LYS A 58 -16.23 7.36 1.29
N LYS A 59 -17.46 7.87 1.22
CA LYS A 59 -17.80 9.17 1.84
C LYS A 59 -17.63 9.10 3.36
N GLY A 60 -17.15 10.18 3.96
CA GLY A 60 -16.86 10.30 5.39
C GLY A 60 -15.55 9.62 5.82
N THR A 61 -14.73 9.11 4.89
CA THR A 61 -13.38 8.60 5.19
C THR A 61 -12.33 9.60 4.77
N VAL A 62 -11.11 9.45 5.29
CA VAL A 62 -9.94 10.24 4.85
C VAL A 62 -9.64 10.09 3.36
N PHE A 63 -10.17 9.04 2.71
CA PHE A 63 -9.98 8.79 1.28
C PHE A 63 -11.08 9.37 0.39
N GLU A 64 -12.11 10.01 0.96
CA GLU A 64 -13.20 10.64 0.18
C GLU A 64 -12.71 11.56 -0.96
N PRO A 65 -11.68 12.41 -0.77
CA PRO A 65 -11.18 13.27 -1.86
C PRO A 65 -10.71 12.50 -3.10
N PHE A 66 -10.25 11.26 -2.92
CA PHE A 66 -9.70 10.40 -3.97
C PHE A 66 -10.76 9.54 -4.67
N ILE A 67 -12.05 9.67 -4.31
CA ILE A 67 -13.15 9.12 -5.11
C ILE A 67 -13.15 9.75 -6.51
N LYS A 68 -12.65 10.97 -6.64
CA LYS A 68 -12.38 11.60 -7.93
C LYS A 68 -11.10 11.03 -8.53
N LEU A 69 -11.20 10.42 -9.71
CA LEU A 69 -10.06 9.78 -10.39
C LEU A 69 -8.89 10.74 -10.63
N GLU A 70 -9.16 12.02 -10.88
CA GLU A 70 -8.13 13.05 -11.03
C GLU A 70 -7.25 13.20 -9.78
N ASN A 71 -7.85 13.11 -8.59
CA ASN A 71 -7.14 13.16 -7.32
C ASN A 71 -6.44 11.83 -7.03
N PHE A 72 -7.11 10.71 -7.31
CA PHE A 72 -6.54 9.38 -7.15
C PHE A 72 -5.24 9.19 -7.92
N ARG A 73 -5.17 9.73 -9.15
CA ARG A 73 -3.99 9.62 -10.02
C ARG A 73 -2.77 10.40 -9.51
N ARG A 74 -2.93 11.29 -8.53
CA ARG A 74 -1.83 12.05 -7.90
C ARG A 74 -1.06 11.24 -6.84
N VAL A 75 -1.31 9.93 -6.75
CA VAL A 75 -0.60 9.04 -5.84
C VAL A 75 0.92 9.11 -6.05
N TYR A 76 1.68 9.04 -4.97
CA TYR A 76 3.13 8.98 -5.00
C TYR A 76 3.67 8.06 -3.90
N VAL A 77 4.95 7.70 -3.99
CA VAL A 77 5.70 7.08 -2.90
C VAL A 77 6.46 8.20 -2.19
N ASP A 78 6.27 8.34 -0.88
CA ASP A 78 6.98 9.35 -0.10
C ASP A 78 8.39 8.91 0.29
N ASP A 79 9.11 9.79 0.99
CA ASP A 79 10.46 9.58 1.49
C ASP A 79 10.56 8.47 2.55
N THR A 80 9.44 8.07 3.15
CA THR A 80 9.34 6.96 4.10
C THR A 80 8.95 5.64 3.46
N HIS A 81 8.83 5.59 2.13
CA HIS A 81 8.37 4.42 1.36
C HIS A 81 6.91 4.03 1.62
N CYS A 82 6.07 5.01 1.97
CA CYS A 82 4.62 4.85 2.05
C CYS A 82 3.97 5.34 0.75
N ILE A 83 2.84 4.74 0.39
CA ILE A 83 1.99 5.27 -0.68
C ILE A 83 1.15 6.39 -0.09
N ALA A 84 1.23 7.56 -0.69
CA ALA A 84 0.59 8.77 -0.17
C ALA A 84 -0.11 9.59 -1.25
N TRP A 85 -0.99 10.46 -0.78
CA TRP A 85 -1.65 11.51 -1.54
C TRP A 85 -1.73 12.78 -0.71
N ASP A 86 -1.73 13.90 -1.41
CA ASP A 86 -2.15 15.20 -0.86
C ASP A 86 -3.62 15.46 -1.19
N ILE A 87 -4.42 15.82 -0.19
CA ILE A 87 -5.83 16.19 -0.36
C ILE A 87 -5.91 17.39 -1.31
N ASP A 88 -5.25 18.49 -0.95
CA ASP A 88 -5.06 19.66 -1.80
C ASP A 88 -3.59 19.71 -2.29
N PRO A 89 -3.34 19.64 -3.61
CA PRO A 89 -1.99 19.70 -4.16
C PRO A 89 -1.30 21.07 -3.99
N ASN A 90 -2.03 22.10 -3.58
CA ASN A 90 -1.47 23.45 -3.38
C ASN A 90 -1.04 23.69 -1.93
N ILE A 91 -1.27 22.74 -1.03
CA ILE A 91 -0.92 22.81 0.37
C ILE A 91 0.33 21.95 0.62
N ASP A 92 1.31 22.54 1.30
CA ASP A 92 2.52 21.86 1.72
C ASP A 92 2.22 20.90 2.88
N SER A 93 2.18 19.61 2.57
CA SER A 93 1.87 18.53 3.51
C SER A 93 2.92 18.32 4.61
N ASP A 94 4.16 18.82 4.43
CA ASP A 94 5.18 18.78 5.48
C ASP A 94 4.89 19.83 6.56
N LYS A 95 4.11 20.86 6.23
CA LYS A 95 3.64 21.88 7.18
C LYS A 95 2.24 21.58 7.70
N VAL A 96 1.36 21.06 6.84
CA VAL A 96 -0.03 20.76 7.16
C VAL A 96 -0.25 19.26 7.08
N TRP A 97 0.08 18.56 8.17
CA TRP A 97 0.04 17.10 8.23
C TRP A 97 -1.34 16.50 7.85
N SER A 98 -2.42 17.21 8.19
CA SER A 98 -3.79 16.78 7.88
C SER A 98 -4.14 16.82 6.39
N ASN A 99 -3.27 17.39 5.55
CA ASN A 99 -3.40 17.37 4.10
C ASN A 99 -2.88 16.07 3.49
N LYS A 100 -2.04 15.31 4.20
CA LYS A 100 -1.45 14.06 3.72
C LYS A 100 -2.29 12.87 4.16
N VAL A 101 -2.54 11.96 3.23
CA VAL A 101 -3.18 10.67 3.50
C VAL A 101 -2.29 9.58 2.95
N ASP A 102 -1.90 8.62 3.80
CA ASP A 102 -1.00 7.53 3.46
C ASP A 102 -1.61 6.14 3.74
N LEU A 103 -0.99 5.13 3.14
CA LEU A 103 -1.29 3.73 3.38
C LEU A 103 -0.14 3.06 4.11
N CYS A 104 -0.50 2.18 5.05
CA CYS A 104 0.46 1.30 5.70
C CYS A 104 1.16 0.41 4.65
N PRO A 105 2.50 0.43 4.55
CA PRO A 105 3.23 -0.33 3.53
C PRO A 105 3.12 -1.84 3.75
N ASP A 106 3.08 -2.29 5.01
CA ASP A 106 2.88 -3.70 5.34
C ASP A 106 1.48 -4.16 4.87
N GLY A 107 0.44 -3.34 5.12
CA GLY A 107 -0.92 -3.61 4.64
C GLY A 107 -1.02 -3.62 3.11
N CYS A 108 -0.31 -2.72 2.43
CA CYS A 108 -0.24 -2.70 0.96
C CYS A 108 0.30 -4.03 0.40
N TYR A 109 1.32 -4.61 1.02
CA TYR A 109 1.86 -5.89 0.57
C TYR A 109 0.91 -7.05 0.90
N ILE A 110 0.44 -7.10 2.15
CA ILE A 110 -0.44 -8.17 2.62
C ILE A 110 -1.71 -8.17 1.76
N ASP A 111 -2.45 -7.08 1.66
CA ASP A 111 -3.78 -7.07 1.05
C ASP A 111 -3.78 -7.00 -0.49
N SER A 112 -2.62 -6.81 -1.12
CA SER A 112 -2.48 -6.87 -2.58
C SER A 112 -2.30 -8.29 -3.11
N VAL A 113 -2.55 -8.47 -4.40
CA VAL A 113 -2.35 -9.73 -5.13
C VAL A 113 -1.15 -9.61 -6.09
N PRO A 114 -0.28 -10.62 -6.23
CA PRO A 114 0.81 -10.59 -7.20
C PRO A 114 0.30 -10.33 -8.64
N VAL A 115 0.98 -9.44 -9.36
CA VAL A 115 0.74 -9.19 -10.79
C VAL A 115 1.75 -9.99 -11.59
N GLY A 116 1.26 -10.89 -12.43
CA GLY A 116 2.10 -11.78 -13.23
C GLY A 116 2.67 -12.91 -12.37
N GLY A 117 1.87 -13.95 -12.16
CA GLY A 117 2.41 -15.23 -11.69
C GLY A 117 3.53 -15.68 -12.61
N ALA A 118 4.57 -16.27 -12.03
CA ALA A 118 5.76 -16.78 -12.72
C ALA A 118 5.42 -17.31 -14.12
N LEU A 119 5.98 -16.68 -15.16
CA LEU A 119 6.32 -17.45 -16.35
C LEU A 119 7.36 -18.45 -15.88
N GLY A 120 6.90 -19.67 -15.60
CA GLY A 120 7.75 -20.82 -15.73
C GLY A 120 8.36 -20.78 -17.12
N ALA A 121 9.68 -20.64 -17.17
CA ALA A 121 10.54 -21.03 -18.26
C ALA A 121 11.90 -21.38 -17.64
#